data_AF-A0A7W1LPJ4-F1
#
_entry.id   AF-A0A7W1LPJ4-F1
#
_cell.length_a   1.000
_cell.length_b   1.000
_cell.length_c   1.000
_cell.angle_alpha   90.00
_cell.angle_beta   90.00
_cell.angle_gamma   90.00
#
_symmetry.space_group_name_H-M   'P 1'
#
loop_
_entity.id
_entity.type
_entity.pdbx_description
1 polymer ?
#
loop_
_entity_poly.entity_id
_entity_poly.type
_entity_poly.pdbx_seq_one_letter_code
_entity_poly.pdbx_strand_id
1 'polypeptide(L)'
;MGDPGSDSEAPSSIGPGELALVSLVTVRGPSMVPSLRHGDRLLARRVRSATRVRAGAVVLAAWPQRPELLAVKRVVRLVPGGYWVEGDNPHGSDDSR
;
A
#
# COMPACT_ATOMS: atom_id res chain seq x y z
N MET A 1 17.14 8.30 41.62
CA MET A 1 17.76 9.24 40.66
C MET A 1 18.33 8.38 39.52
N GLY A 2 18.09 8.77 38.26
CA GLY A 2 18.14 7.94 37.03
C GLY A 2 19.34 7.01 36.85
N ASP A 3 19.20 5.93 36.10
CA ASP A 3 19.08 6.01 34.64
C ASP A 3 18.03 5.05 34.01
N PRO A 4 17.26 5.51 33.00
CA PRO A 4 16.44 4.68 32.13
C PRO A 4 17.15 4.40 30.80
N GLY A 5 16.98 3.18 30.27
CA GLY A 5 17.12 2.92 28.83
C GLY A 5 18.37 2.16 28.43
N SER A 6 18.15 0.92 27.98
CA SER A 6 18.69 0.42 26.71
C SER A 6 18.06 -0.94 26.40
N ASP A 7 16.73 -0.96 26.24
CA ASP A 7 16.11 -1.96 25.38
C ASP A 7 16.39 -1.53 23.94
N SER A 8 17.63 -1.78 23.51
CA SER A 8 17.99 -1.73 22.10
C SER A 8 17.35 -2.94 21.43
N GLU A 9 16.06 -2.83 21.15
CA GLU A 9 15.33 -3.76 20.29
C GLU A 9 16.00 -3.70 18.90
N ALA A 10 16.91 -4.64 18.65
CA ALA A 10 17.52 -4.81 17.34
C ALA A 10 16.40 -4.94 16.30
N PRO A 11 16.51 -4.33 15.11
CA PRO A 11 15.50 -4.50 14.08
C PRO A 11 15.40 -6.00 13.77
N SER A 12 14.25 -6.58 14.12
CA SER A 12 13.97 -8.00 13.94
C SER A 12 14.30 -8.39 12.50
N SER A 13 15.30 -9.26 12.35
CA SER A 13 15.79 -9.74 11.07
C SER A 13 14.67 -10.46 10.31
N ILE A 14 14.21 -9.86 9.21
CA ILE A 14 13.21 -10.44 8.33
C ILE A 14 13.79 -11.72 7.71
N GLY A 15 13.19 -12.87 8.00
CA GLY A 15 13.64 -14.15 7.48
C GLY A 15 13.46 -14.26 5.95
N PRO A 16 14.23 -15.11 5.26
CA PRO A 16 14.16 -15.26 3.80
C PRO A 16 12.78 -15.69 3.27
N GLY A 17 11.94 -16.33 4.08
CA GLY A 17 10.56 -16.66 3.73
C GLY A 17 9.56 -15.49 3.83
N GLU A 18 9.91 -14.43 4.55
CA GLU A 18 9.07 -13.25 4.76
C GLU A 18 9.31 -12.18 3.67
N LEU A 19 10.51 -12.16 3.08
CA LEU A 19 10.84 -11.36 1.89
C LEU A 19 10.25 -11.93 0.59
N ALA A 20 9.95 -13.23 0.53
CA ALA A 20 9.38 -13.89 -0.65
C ALA A 20 7.99 -13.36 -1.07
N LEU A 21 7.34 -12.56 -0.21
CA LEU A 21 6.05 -11.94 -0.46
C LEU A 21 6.12 -10.42 -0.66
N VAL A 22 7.31 -9.83 -0.70
CA VAL A 22 7.49 -8.37 -0.85
C VAL A 22 7.91 -8.04 -2.28
N SER A 23 7.24 -7.06 -2.89
CA SER A 23 7.57 -6.55 -4.21
C SER A 23 7.88 -5.07 -4.13
N LEU A 24 8.88 -4.62 -4.88
CA LEU A 24 9.22 -3.21 -5.00
C LEU A 24 8.43 -2.61 -6.17
N VAL A 25 7.63 -1.59 -5.90
CA VAL A 25 6.78 -0.93 -6.89
C VAL A 25 7.12 0.55 -6.99
N THR A 26 7.21 1.06 -8.21
CA THR A 26 7.37 2.49 -8.46
C THR A 26 6.01 3.12 -8.73
N VAL A 27 5.68 4.17 -7.99
CA VAL A 27 4.44 4.94 -8.16
C VAL A 27 4.49 5.67 -9.50
N ARG A 28 3.40 5.54 -10.28
CA ARG A 28 3.21 6.26 -11.54
C ARG A 28 1.93 7.09 -11.52
N GLY A 29 1.98 8.23 -12.18
CA GLY A 29 0.91 9.21 -12.25
C GLY A 29 0.67 10.00 -10.95
N PRO A 30 -0.26 10.96 -10.97
CA PRO A 30 -0.48 11.88 -9.87
C PRO A 30 -1.55 11.40 -8.87
N SER A 31 -2.12 10.20 -9.04
CA SER A 31 -3.35 9.81 -8.33
C SER A 31 -3.22 9.69 -6.81
N MET A 32 -2.00 9.55 -6.28
CA MET A 32 -1.73 9.43 -4.85
C MET A 32 -1.11 10.70 -4.24
N VAL A 33 -0.97 11.78 -5.00
CA VAL A 33 -0.48 13.07 -4.48
C VAL A 33 -1.53 13.64 -3.52
N PRO A 34 -1.15 14.22 -2.35
CA PRO A 34 0.21 14.53 -1.92
C PRO A 34 0.94 13.39 -1.19
N SER A 35 0.24 12.32 -0.81
CA SER A 35 0.79 11.25 0.02
C SER A 35 1.94 10.50 -0.65
N LEU A 36 1.87 10.30 -1.96
CA LEU A 36 2.91 9.67 -2.77
C LEU A 36 3.06 10.41 -4.10
N ARG A 37 4.30 10.61 -4.53
CA ARG A 37 4.66 11.30 -5.77
C ARG A 37 5.07 10.29 -6.85
N HIS A 38 4.99 10.75 -8.09
CA HIS A 38 5.54 10.00 -9.22
C HIS A 38 7.03 9.68 -8.96
N GLY A 39 7.41 8.41 -9.15
CA GLY A 39 8.78 7.95 -8.94
C GLY A 39 9.07 7.43 -7.53
N ASP A 40 8.18 7.63 -6.55
CA ASP A 40 8.34 7.04 -5.22
C ASP A 40 8.37 5.51 -5.32
N ARG A 41 9.21 4.88 -4.49
CA ARG A 41 9.38 3.42 -4.46
C ARG A 41 8.76 2.85 -3.18
N LEU A 42 7.84 1.91 -3.34
CA LEU A 42 7.10 1.27 -2.26
C LEU A 42 7.50 -0.19 -2.13
N LEU A 43 7.68 -0.65 -0.90
CA LEU A 43 7.71 -2.08 -0.60
C LEU A 43 6.28 -2.56 -0.32
N ALA A 44 5.73 -3.35 -1.25
CA ALA A 44 4.41 -3.92 -1.14
C ALA A 44 4.50 -5.37 -0.66
N ARG A 45 3.91 -5.68 0.50
CA ARG A 45 3.82 -7.05 1.00
C ARG A 45 2.50 -7.67 0.58
N ARG A 46 2.55 -8.84 -0.07
CA ARG A 46 1.38 -9.64 -0.39
C ARG A 46 0.78 -10.21 0.90
N VAL A 47 -0.45 -9.81 1.21
CA VAL A 47 -1.22 -10.35 2.33
C VAL A 47 -2.03 -11.56 1.86
N ARG A 48 -2.01 -12.66 2.63
CA ARG A 48 -2.77 -13.88 2.29
C ARG A 48 -4.27 -13.75 2.53
N SER A 49 -4.67 -12.83 3.40
CA SER A 49 -6.07 -12.62 3.76
C SER A 49 -6.39 -11.13 3.66
N ALA A 50 -7.32 -10.82 2.78
CA ALA A 50 -7.69 -9.45 2.50
C ALA A 50 -8.30 -8.76 3.73
N THR A 51 -9.04 -9.49 4.58
CA THR A 51 -9.70 -8.99 5.82
C THR A 51 -8.78 -8.29 6.82
N ARG A 52 -7.47 -8.42 6.67
CA ARG A 52 -6.46 -7.73 7.48
C ARG A 52 -6.16 -6.30 7.01
N VAL A 53 -6.63 -5.90 5.83
CA VAL A 53 -6.45 -4.55 5.28
C VAL A 53 -7.48 -3.61 5.91
N ARG A 54 -7.00 -2.50 6.48
CA ARG A 54 -7.80 -1.48 7.17
C ARG A 54 -8.06 -0.29 6.25
N ALA A 55 -9.11 0.48 6.55
CA ALA A 55 -9.28 1.81 5.97
C ALA A 55 -8.03 2.66 6.23
N GLY A 56 -7.63 3.45 5.24
CA GLY A 56 -6.39 4.21 5.21
C GLY A 56 -5.19 3.42 4.68
N ALA A 57 -5.24 2.10 4.50
CA ALA A 57 -4.12 1.35 3.95
C ALA A 57 -3.87 1.68 2.47
N VAL A 58 -2.60 1.81 2.07
CA VAL A 58 -2.20 1.91 0.67
C VAL A 58 -1.99 0.51 0.11
N VAL A 59 -2.61 0.22 -1.03
CA VAL A 59 -2.63 -1.11 -1.66
C VAL A 59 -2.32 -1.02 -3.15
N LEU A 60 -1.88 -2.16 -3.69
CA LEU A 60 -1.92 -2.41 -5.13
C LEU A 60 -3.28 -3.01 -5.46
N ALA A 61 -4.13 -2.24 -6.14
CA ALA A 61 -5.41 -2.70 -6.63
C ALA A 61 -5.26 -3.19 -8.08
N ALA A 62 -5.85 -4.35 -8.38
CA ALA A 62 -5.99 -4.87 -9.74
C ALA A 62 -7.41 -4.62 -10.24
N TRP A 63 -7.57 -4.24 -11.50
CA TRP A 63 -8.89 -4.03 -12.10
C TRP A 63 -9.49 -5.39 -12.48
N PRO A 64 -10.75 -5.70 -12.11
CA PRO A 64 -11.35 -7.00 -12.43
C PRO A 64 -11.35 -7.34 -13.93
N GLN A 65 -11.50 -6.32 -14.79
CA GLN A 65 -11.52 -6.47 -16.25
C GLN A 65 -10.11 -6.53 -16.87
N ARG A 66 -9.08 -6.10 -16.13
CA ARG A 66 -7.67 -6.01 -16.56
C ARG A 66 -6.74 -6.27 -15.38
N PRO A 67 -6.62 -7.53 -14.93
CA PRO A 67 -5.89 -7.90 -13.71
C PRO A 67 -4.38 -7.62 -13.79
N GLU A 68 -3.84 -7.45 -15.00
CA GLU A 68 -2.46 -7.04 -15.26
C GLU A 68 -2.21 -5.56 -14.93
N LEU A 69 -3.25 -4.73 -14.91
CA LEU A 69 -3.15 -3.32 -14.57
C LEU A 69 -3.28 -3.16 -13.05
N LEU A 70 -2.13 -2.93 -12.42
CA LEU A 70 -2.03 -2.59 -11.01
C LEU A 70 -1.96 -1.08 -10.85
N ALA A 71 -2.74 -0.54 -9.91
CA ALA A 71 -2.57 0.84 -9.46
C ALA A 71 -2.41 0.92 -7.95
N VAL A 72 -1.63 1.92 -7.52
CA VAL A 72 -1.51 2.28 -6.12
C VAL A 72 -2.72 3.13 -5.74
N LYS A 73 -3.47 2.68 -4.73
CA LYS A 73 -4.69 3.35 -4.22
C LYS A 73 -4.77 3.24 -2.70
N ARG A 74 -5.57 4.10 -2.07
CA ARG A 74 -5.89 4.03 -0.65
C ARG A 74 -7.24 3.37 -0.42
N VAL A 75 -7.29 2.45 0.52
CA VAL A 75 -8.54 1.85 0.98
C VAL A 75 -9.33 2.87 1.76
N VAL A 76 -10.56 3.15 1.33
CA VAL A 76 -11.48 4.04 2.04
C VAL A 76 -12.34 3.24 3.00
N ARG A 77 -12.88 2.10 2.53
CA ARG A 77 -13.77 1.24 3.32
C ARG A 77 -13.85 -0.19 2.75
N LEU A 78 -14.31 -1.12 3.59
CA LEU A 78 -14.71 -2.46 3.16
C LEU A 78 -16.10 -2.38 2.50
N VAL A 79 -16.30 -3.15 1.44
CA VAL A 79 -17.60 -3.31 0.76
C VAL A 79 -17.88 -4.81 0.56
N PRO A 80 -19.15 -5.22 0.33
CA PRO A 80 -19.44 -6.59 -0.05
C PRO A 80 -18.58 -7.02 -1.25
N GLY A 81 -17.81 -8.09 -1.11
CA GLY A 81 -16.93 -8.60 -2.15
C GLY A 81 -15.53 -7.96 -2.22
N GLY A 82 -15.17 -6.99 -1.37
CA GLY A 82 -13.80 -6.46 -1.37
C GLY A 82 -13.64 -5.09 -0.72
N TYR A 83 -12.89 -4.21 -1.38
CA TYR A 83 -12.50 -2.90 -0.87
C TYR A 83 -12.89 -1.80 -1.84
N TRP A 84 -13.44 -0.72 -1.31
CA TRP A 84 -13.54 0.53 -2.04
C TRP A 84 -12.23 1.29 -1.88
N VAL A 85 -11.59 1.61 -3.00
CA VAL A 85 -10.28 2.26 -3.03
C VAL A 85 -10.33 3.53 -3.88
N GLU A 86 -9.63 4.56 -3.45
CA GLU A 86 -9.57 5.86 -4.12
C GLU A 86 -8.12 6.33 -4.21
N GLY A 87 -7.86 7.27 -5.13
CA GLY A 87 -6.60 8.01 -5.12
C GLY A 87 -6.67 9.14 -4.10
N ASP A 88 -5.55 9.46 -3.45
CA ASP A 88 -5.48 10.58 -2.50
C ASP A 88 -5.56 11.96 -3.19
N ASN A 89 -5.37 12.00 -4.51
CA ASN A 89 -5.46 13.22 -5.27
C ASN A 89 -6.92 13.49 -5.68
N PRO A 90 -7.59 14.51 -5.11
CA PRO A 90 -8.98 14.85 -5.44
C PRO A 90 -9.13 15.40 -6.87
N HIS A 91 -8.03 15.87 -7.46
CA HIS A 91 -7.97 16.34 -8.85
C HIS A 91 -7.36 15.28 -9.79
N GLY A 92 -6.95 14.14 -9.24
CA GLY A 92 -6.35 13.02 -9.97
C GLY A 92 -7.37 12.07 -10.59
N SER A 93 -8.61 12.55 -10.76
CA SER A 93 -9.60 11.86 -11.60
C SER A 93 -8.98 11.70 -12.97
N ASP A 94 -8.72 10.45 -13.32
CA ASP A 94 -8.53 10.01 -14.69
C ASP A 94 -9.89 10.22 -15.38
N ASP A 95 -10.20 11.49 -15.69
CA ASP A 95 -11.33 11.84 -16.53
C ASP A 95 -10.93 11.46 -17.95
N SER A 96 -11.30 10.24 -18.32
CA SER A 96 -11.39 9.78 -19.69
C SER A 96 -12.45 8.69 -19.72
N ARG A 97 -13.68 9.11 -20.05
CA ARG A 97 -14.81 8.24 -20.40
C ARG A 97 -14.43 7.18 -21.42
#